data_AF-A0A350ZZN1-F1
#
_entry.id   AF-A0A350ZZN1-F1
#
_cell.length_a   1.000
_cell.length_b   1.000
_cell.length_c   1.000
_cell.angle_alpha   90.00
_cell.angle_beta   90.00
_cell.angle_gamma   90.00
#
_symmetry.space_group_name_H-M   'P 1'
#
loop_
_entity.id
_entity.type
_entity.pdbx_description
1 polymer ?
#
loop_
_entity_poly.entity_id
_entity_poly.type
_entity_poly.pdbx_seq_one_letter_code
_entity_poly.pdbx_strand_id
1 'polypeptide(L)' 'HGVFMDVLGLGVFITGNSGAGKSELALELISRGHGLVADDIVEFSRIAPTVLEGRCPELLQDFIEVRGLGILNIRTIFGE' A
#
# COMPACT_ATOMS: atom_id res chain seq x y z
N HIS A 1 -1.86 9.35 -6.21
CA HIS A 1 -0.96 8.94 -5.13
C HIS A 1 -1.71 8.65 -3.86
N GLY A 2 -1.42 7.50 -3.28
CA GLY A 2 -2.03 6.96 -2.08
C GLY A 2 -1.44 5.59 -1.81
N VAL A 3 -1.82 4.99 -0.69
CA VAL A 3 -1.39 3.64 -0.33
C VAL A 3 -2.61 2.74 -0.39
N PHE A 4 -2.52 1.63 -1.12
CA PHE A 4 -3.58 0.64 -1.18
C PHE A 4 -3.19 -0.57 -0.35
N MET A 5 -4.09 -0.98 0.54
CA MET A 5 -3.82 -1.99 1.56
C MET A 5 -4.96 -3.01 1.64
N ASP A 6 -4.62 -4.21 2.08
CA ASP A 6 -5.57 -5.19 2.60
C ASP A 6 -5.61 -5.08 4.12
N VAL A 7 -6.73 -4.60 4.65
CA VAL A 7 -6.99 -4.49 6.09
C VAL A 7 -8.16 -5.40 6.43
N LEU A 8 -7.87 -6.54 7.07
CA LEU A 8 -8.88 -7.53 7.50
C LEU A 8 -9.72 -8.08 6.32
N GLY A 9 -9.12 -8.25 5.14
CA GLY A 9 -9.81 -8.70 3.93
C GLY A 9 -10.53 -7.58 3.16
N LEU A 10 -10.37 -6.32 3.58
CA LEU A 10 -10.96 -5.16 2.91
C LEU A 10 -9.87 -4.35 2.21
N GLY A 11 -10.08 -4.08 0.91
CA GLY A 11 -9.25 -3.15 0.15
C GLY A 11 -9.47 -1.71 0.63
N VAL A 12 -8.46 -1.13 1.28
CA VAL A 12 -8.49 0.24 1.80
C VAL A 12 -7.51 1.11 1.01
N PHE A 13 -8.03 2.12 0.32
CA PHE A 13 -7.20 3.11 -0.37
C PHE A 13 -7.04 4.38 0.46
N ILE A 14 -5.85 4.55 1.03
CA ILE A 14 -5.47 5.67 1.89
C ILE A 14 -5.01 6.83 1.01
N THR A 15 -5.76 7.93 1.05
CA THR A 15 -5.46 9.15 0.30
C THR A 15 -5.16 10.32 1.23
N GLY A 16 -4.57 11.38 0.69
CA GLY A 16 -4.20 12.57 1.45
C GLY A 16 -3.02 13.29 0.85
N ASN A 17 -2.77 14.50 1.33
CA ASN A 17 -1.69 15.37 0.86
C ASN A 17 -0.31 14.70 0.97
N SER A 18 0.65 15.17 0.19
CA SER A 18 2.05 14.73 0.33
C SER A 18 2.57 15.09 1.73
N GLY A 19 3.32 14.18 2.36
CA GLY A 19 3.81 14.35 3.73
C GLY A 19 2.76 14.21 4.83
N ALA A 20 1.52 13.81 4.52
CA ALA A 20 0.47 13.59 5.53
C ALA A 20 0.65 12.33 6.41
N GLY A 21 1.72 11.54 6.20
CA GLY A 21 1.98 10.33 6.98
C GLY A 21 1.36 9.05 6.42
N LYS A 22 1.05 8.98 5.11
CA LYS A 22 0.33 7.84 4.52
C LYS A 22 1.17 6.55 4.56
N SER A 23 2.43 6.63 4.14
CA SER A 23 3.34 5.49 4.09
C SER A 23 3.80 5.09 5.49
N GLU A 24 3.92 6.04 6.42
CA GLU A 24 4.15 5.79 7.85
C GLU A 24 2.98 5.05 8.50
N LEU A 25 1.73 5.47 8.22
CA LEU A 25 0.54 4.75 8.69
C LEU A 25 0.46 3.35 8.08
N ALA A 26 0.77 3.21 6.79
CA ALA A 26 0.78 1.92 6.14
C ALA A 26 1.82 0.97 6.76
N LEU A 27 3.03 1.46 7.06
CA LEU A 27 4.05 0.67 7.74
C LEU A 27 3.58 0.21 9.13
N GLU A 28 2.90 1.06 9.89
CA GLU A 28 2.32 0.70 11.18
C GLU A 28 1.16 -0.30 11.06
N LEU A 29 0.42 -0.29 9.96
CA LEU A 29 -0.61 -1.31 9.71
C LEU A 29 0.04 -2.66 9.32
N ILE A 30 1.12 -2.64 8.53
CA ILE A 30 1.88 -3.84 8.17
C ILE A 30 2.47 -4.50 9.41
N SER A 31 3.03 -3.72 10.35
CA SER A 31 3.57 -4.25 11.61
C SER A 31 2.51 -4.93 12.49
N ARG A 32 1.23 -4.68 12.23
CA ARG A 32 0.07 -5.29 12.89
C ARG A 32 -0.56 -6.45 12.10
N GLY A 33 0.07 -6.87 11.00
CA GLY A 33 -0.35 -8.02 10.19
C GLY A 33 -1.32 -7.67 9.06
N HIS A 34 -1.39 -6.42 8.63
CA HIS A 34 -2.16 -6.01 7.44
C HIS A 34 -1.29 -6.04 6.17
N GLY A 35 -1.91 -6.31 5.03
CA GLY A 35 -1.20 -6.45 3.76
C GLY A 35 -0.98 -5.12 3.06
N LEU A 36 0.23 -4.88 2.54
CA LEU A 36 0.44 -3.85 1.54
C LEU A 36 0.03 -4.41 0.17
N VAL A 37 -0.81 -3.68 -0.55
CA VAL A 37 -1.06 -3.97 -1.97
C VAL A 37 -0.12 -3.12 -2.81
N ALA A 38 -0.09 -1.80 -2.62
CA ALA A 38 0.76 -0.89 -3.39
C ALA A 38 1.02 0.43 -2.63
N ASP A 39 2.23 0.97 -2.75
CA ASP A 39 2.60 2.32 -2.29
C ASP A 39 2.76 3.27 -3.48
N ASP A 40 2.33 4.51 -3.28
CA ASP A 40 2.37 5.65 -4.21
C ASP A 40 1.62 5.48 -5.56
N ILE A 41 2.00 4.50 -6.38
CA ILE A 41 1.38 4.18 -7.66
C ILE A 41 0.48 2.96 -7.51
N VAL A 42 -0.82 3.18 -7.67
CA VAL A 42 -1.84 2.12 -7.64
C VAL A 42 -2.59 2.13 -8.95
N GLU A 43 -2.61 0.99 -9.62
CA GLU A 43 -3.36 0.78 -10.86
C GLU A 43 -4.76 0.29 -10.53
N PHE A 44 -5.78 1.12 -10.80
CA PHE A 44 -7.16 0.73 -10.62
C PHE A 44 -7.82 0.34 -11.93
N SER A 45 -8.50 -0.79 -11.94
CA SER A 45 -9.36 -1.23 -13.04
C SER A 45 -10.79 -1.47 -12.54
N ARG A 46 -11.79 -1.11 -13.36
CA ARG A 46 -13.20 -1.39 -13.04
C ARG A 46 -13.58 -2.73 -13.64
N ILE A 47 -13.75 -3.74 -12.79
CA ILE A 47 -14.06 -5.11 -13.21
C ILE A 47 -15.56 -5.44 -13.16
N ALA A 48 -16.36 -4.60 -12.50
CA ALA A 48 -17.82 -4.67 -12.49
C ALA A 48 -18.44 -3.29 -12.23
N PRO A 49 -19.76 -3.09 -12.37
CA PRO A 49 -20.40 -1.78 -12.19
C PRO A 49 -20.06 -1.07 -10.88
N THR A 50 -19.84 -1.81 -9.79
CA THR A 50 -19.54 -1.25 -8.47
C THR A 50 -18.25 -1.80 -7.86
N VAL A 51 -17.43 -2.50 -8.65
CA VAL A 51 -16.19 -3.15 -8.16
C VAL A 51 -14.99 -2.58 -8.89
N LEU A 52 -14.06 -2.04 -8.09
CA LEU A 52 -12.73 -1.65 -8.52
C LEU A 52 -11.72 -2.67 -7.99
N GLU A 53 -10.79 -3.07 -8.84
CA GLU A 53 -9.62 -3.84 -8.47
C GLU A 53 -8.41 -2.91 -8.49
N GLY A 54 -7.63 -2.89 -7.41
CA GLY A 54 -6.36 -2.15 -7.32
C GLY A 54 -5.18 -3.11 -7.35
N ARG A 55 -4.13 -2.77 -8.10
CA ARG A 55 -2.90 -3.57 -8.20
C ARG A 55 -1.66 -2.68 -8.09
N CYS A 56 -0.55 -3.30 -7.71
CA CYS A 56 0.78 -2.69 -7.77
C CYS A 56 1.40 -2.96 -9.15
N PRO A 57 2.08 -1.97 -9.75
CA PRO A 57 3.02 -2.24 -10.84
C PRO A 57 4.11 -3.21 -10.38
N GLU A 58 4.50 -4.16 -11.24
CA GLU A 58 5.47 -5.23 -10.91
C GLU A 58 6.80 -4.68 -10.37
N LEU A 59 7.27 -3.55 -10.90
CA LEU A 59 8.52 -2.91 -10.49
C LEU A 59 8.50 -2.40 -9.03
N LEU A 60 7.32 -2.08 -8.50
CA LEU A 60 7.14 -1.46 -7.17
C LEU A 60 6.62 -2.47 -6.13
N GLN A 61 6.41 -3.72 -6.53
CA GLN A 61 5.84 -4.72 -5.66
C GLN A 61 6.68 -4.92 -4.40
N ASP A 62 6.02 -5.03 -3.25
CA ASP A 62 6.62 -5.18 -1.92
C ASP A 62 7.48 -4.00 -1.42
N PHE A 63 7.55 -2.90 -2.17
CA PHE A 63 8.31 -1.72 -1.76
C PHE A 63 7.40 -0.63 -1.18
N ILE A 64 7.91 0.04 -0.15
CA ILE A 64 7.31 1.24 0.45
C ILE A 64 8.39 2.29 0.70
N GLU A 65 8.14 3.55 0.37
CA GLU A 65 9.03 4.66 0.73
C GLU A 65 8.54 5.32 2.03
N VAL A 66 9.38 5.29 3.06
CA VAL A 66 9.07 5.96 4.34
C VAL A 66 10.12 7.01 4.63
N ARG A 67 9.67 8.25 4.89
CA ARG A 67 10.60 9.36 5.15
C ARG A 67 11.43 9.08 6.39
N GLY A 68 12.75 9.27 6.28
CA GLY A 68 13.70 8.99 7.35
C GLY A 68 14.19 7.54 7.40
N LEU A 69 13.49 6.59 6.76
CA LEU A 69 13.94 5.20 6.63
C LEU A 69 14.42 4.87 5.21
N GLY A 70 13.90 5.57 4.20
CA GLY A 70 14.15 5.31 2.79
C GLY A 70 13.17 4.27 2.22
N ILE A 71 13.61 3.59 1.15
CA ILE A 71 12.83 2.55 0.48
C ILE A 71 13.04 1.22 1.22
N LEU A 72 11.94 0.58 1.60
CA LEU A 72 11.94 -0.68 2.35
C LEU A 72 11.29 -1.78 1.51
N ASN A 73 11.86 -2.98 1.53
CA ASN A 73 11.19 -4.18 1.02
C ASN A 73 10.44 -4.86 2.16
N ILE A 74 9.12 -4.74 2.19
CA ILE A 74 8.29 -5.20 3.30
C ILE A 74 8.24 -6.73 3.42
N ARG A 75 8.26 -7.46 2.29
CA ARG A 75 8.30 -8.93 2.30
C ARG A 75 9.56 -9.45 3.00
N THR A 76 10.69 -8.78 2.79
CA THR A 76 11.96 -9.16 3.41
C THR A 76 11.96 -8.90 4.92
N ILE A 77 11.27 -7.86 5.37
CA ILE A 77 11.27 -7.42 6.77
C ILE A 77 10.19 -8.16 7.60
N PHE A 78 9.00 -8.34 7.04
CA PHE A 78 7.82 -8.82 7.75
C PHE A 78 7.36 -10.22 7.34
N GLY A 79 7.87 -10.76 6.21
CA GLY A 79 7.42 -12.04 5.66
C GLY A 79 6.23 -11.89 4.71
N GLU A 80 5.55 -13.02 4.45
CA GLU A 80 4.24 -13.05 3.79
C GLU A 80 3.11 -12.70 4.77
#